data_AF-A0AA89B1U8-F1
#
_entry.id   AF-A0AA89B1U8-F1
#
_cell.length_a   1.000
_cell.length_b   1.000
_cell.length_c   1.000
_cell.angle_alpha   90.00
_cell.angle_beta   90.00
_cell.angle_gamma   90.00
#
_symmetry.space_group_name_H-M   'P 1'
#
loop_
_entity.id
_entity.type
_entity.pdbx_description
1 polymer ?
#
loop_
_entity_poly.entity_id
_entity_poly.type
_entity_poly.pdbx_seq_one_letter_code
_entity_poly.pdbx_strand_id
1 'polypeptide(L)'
;MALELGIPSLIVSGDSKLVINQLLKEYEVKKEDLVPYFRYATILIDKFDSVELEHVPREENRMADALANLAITLALQGEEEAAQAMDKAHSGVCGAHQSGPKLHFRIKRMGYYLLTMIKDCLDYAKRCQACQFHSNFIHQPPEPLHPTVASWPFYAWGLDVVGPLPKSSGSHLYILSETDYFSKWAEAAPLKEVKKETVVNFIKSNLIFRYGVPRYIITDNGKPFYNTLMDQLCTKFGFKQHNSSMYNAPTNVLVEAFNKTLCNLLKKVVAKSKKDWNEKIGEALWAYQQRIALLLKQLHIPLSIVSKLSCRLNNRFLH
;
A
#
# COMPACT_ATOMS: atom_id res chain seq x y z
N MET A 1 -6.53 17.43 -0.55
CA MET A 1 -7.31 16.43 0.24
C MET A 1 -8.80 16.50 -0.05
N ALA A 2 -9.58 17.50 0.38
CA ALA A 2 -11.03 17.51 0.11
C ALA A 2 -11.38 17.49 -1.40
N LEU A 3 -10.68 18.28 -2.23
CA LEU A 3 -10.80 18.22 -3.69
C LEU A 3 -10.44 16.86 -4.29
N GLU A 4 -9.46 16.16 -3.73
CA GLU A 4 -9.03 14.83 -4.21
C GLU A 4 -10.03 13.74 -3.81
N LEU A 5 -10.87 14.01 -2.81
CA LEU A 5 -11.92 13.12 -2.33
C LEU A 5 -13.27 13.40 -3.03
N GLY A 6 -13.33 14.36 -3.96
CA GLY A 6 -14.55 14.71 -4.70
C GLY A 6 -15.63 15.34 -3.82
N ILE A 7 -15.25 16.00 -2.73
CA ILE A 7 -16.21 16.67 -1.82
C ILE A 7 -16.62 18.01 -2.46
N PRO A 8 -17.93 18.24 -2.74
CA PRO A 8 -18.39 19.44 -3.44
C PRO A 8 -18.52 20.68 -2.53
N SER A 9 -18.81 20.47 -1.24
CA SER A 9 -19.10 21.53 -0.27
C SER A 9 -18.26 21.39 0.99
N LEU A 10 -17.78 22.50 1.55
CA LEU A 10 -16.87 22.50 2.70
C LEU A 10 -17.32 23.50 3.79
N ILE A 11 -17.27 23.07 5.05
CA ILE A 11 -17.33 23.99 6.20
C ILE A 11 -15.91 24.09 6.76
N VAL A 12 -15.38 25.31 6.83
CA VAL A 12 -14.03 25.60 7.31
C VAL A 12 -14.14 26.42 8.60
N SER A 13 -13.90 25.73 9.71
CA SER A 13 -13.86 26.36 11.03
C SER A 13 -12.42 26.76 11.38
N GLY A 14 -12.20 28.02 11.74
CA GLY A 14 -10.89 28.55 12.14
C GLY A 14 -10.94 29.26 13.48
N ASP A 15 -9.83 29.24 14.22
CA ASP A 15 -9.70 29.83 15.56
C ASP A 15 -9.26 31.30 15.55
N SER A 16 -8.64 31.72 14.45
CA SER A 16 -8.22 33.10 14.21
C SER A 16 -9.32 33.91 13.54
N LYS A 17 -10.03 34.71 14.34
CA LYS A 17 -11.06 35.66 13.85
C LYS A 17 -10.52 36.58 12.76
N LEU A 18 -9.26 37.01 12.88
CA LEU A 18 -8.60 37.83 11.87
C LEU A 18 -8.51 37.11 10.52
N VAL A 19 -8.07 35.85 10.51
CA VAL A 19 -7.87 35.09 9.27
C VAL A 19 -9.20 34.73 8.62
N ILE A 20 -10.20 34.33 9.42
CA ILE A 20 -11.56 34.06 8.91
C ILE A 20 -12.14 35.30 8.25
N ASN A 21 -12.06 36.46 8.91
CA ASN A 21 -12.59 37.71 8.36
C ASN A 21 -11.79 38.21 7.13
N GLN A 22 -10.50 37.89 7.05
CA GLN A 22 -9.72 38.14 5.83
C GLN A 22 -10.21 37.27 4.67
N LEU A 23 -10.44 35.97 4.88
CA LEU A 23 -10.96 35.05 3.87
C LEU A 23 -12.39 35.36 3.43
N LEU A 24 -13.22 35.87 4.36
CA LEU A 24 -14.54 36.45 4.06
C LEU A 24 -14.46 37.78 3.30
N LYS A 25 -13.25 38.32 3.08
CA LYS A 25 -12.97 39.63 2.45
C LYS A 25 -13.56 40.82 3.23
N GLU A 26 -13.90 40.62 4.49
CA GLU A 26 -14.32 41.70 5.39
C GLU A 26 -13.12 42.54 5.82
N TYR A 27 -11.96 41.90 6.01
CA TYR A 27 -10.72 42.54 6.46
C TYR A 27 -9.61 42.47 5.40
N GLU A 28 -8.82 43.54 5.30
CA GLU A 28 -7.65 43.58 4.43
C GLU A 28 -6.45 42.84 5.02
N VAL A 29 -5.66 42.22 4.13
CA VAL A 29 -4.39 41.59 4.47
C VAL A 29 -3.26 42.62 4.34
N LYS A 30 -2.89 43.23 5.46
CA LYS A 30 -1.87 44.30 5.50
C LYS A 30 -0.43 43.80 5.54
N LYS A 31 -0.19 42.58 6.02
CA LYS A 31 1.16 42.00 6.09
C LYS A 31 1.52 41.38 4.75
N GLU A 32 2.59 41.85 4.13
CA GLU A 32 3.09 41.35 2.83
C GLU A 32 3.33 39.83 2.85
N ASP A 33 3.89 39.28 3.94
CA ASP A 33 4.14 37.84 4.09
C ASP A 33 2.87 36.97 4.03
N LEU A 34 1.72 37.53 4.37
CA LEU A 34 0.44 36.82 4.38
C LEU A 34 -0.30 36.89 3.04
N VAL A 35 0.09 37.81 2.15
CA VAL A 35 -0.55 37.99 0.85
C VAL A 35 -0.48 36.72 -0.02
N PRO A 36 0.65 36.00 -0.12
CA PRO A 36 0.71 34.75 -0.89
C PRO A 36 -0.27 33.68 -0.38
N TYR A 37 -0.38 33.53 0.94
CA TYR A 37 -1.26 32.54 1.57
C TYR A 37 -2.72 32.89 1.37
N PHE A 38 -3.09 34.16 1.55
CA PHE A 38 -4.44 34.64 1.29
C PHE A 38 -4.85 34.36 -0.17
N ARG A 39 -4.00 34.72 -1.14
CA ARG A 39 -4.26 34.45 -2.56
C ARG A 39 -4.46 32.96 -2.84
N TYR A 40 -3.60 32.11 -2.27
CA TYR A 40 -3.69 30.67 -2.46
C TYR A 40 -4.97 30.08 -1.85
N ALA A 41 -5.35 30.52 -0.65
CA ALA A 41 -6.58 30.09 0.01
C ALA A 41 -7.82 30.48 -0.80
N THR A 42 -7.88 31.71 -1.34
CA THR A 42 -8.99 32.16 -2.19
C THR A 42 -9.11 31.30 -3.45
N ILE A 43 -7.98 30.98 -4.12
CA ILE A 43 -7.97 30.07 -5.29
C ILE A 43 -8.50 28.69 -4.93
N LEU A 44 -8.23 28.18 -3.72
CA LEU A 44 -8.72 26.89 -3.28
C LEU A 44 -10.22 26.93 -2.96
N ILE A 45 -10.71 28.00 -2.34
CA ILE A 45 -12.12 28.20 -2.03
C ILE A 45 -12.96 28.22 -3.31
N ASP A 46 -12.49 28.90 -4.35
CA ASP A 46 -13.16 28.99 -5.66
C ASP A 46 -13.24 27.66 -6.42
N LYS A 47 -12.60 26.59 -5.93
CA LYS A 47 -12.67 25.24 -6.54
C LYS A 47 -13.80 24.37 -5.98
N PHE A 48 -14.53 24.84 -4.99
CA PHE A 48 -15.66 24.13 -4.40
C PHE A 48 -16.98 24.79 -4.81
N ASP A 49 -18.05 24.01 -4.86
CA ASP A 49 -19.38 24.51 -5.21
C ASP A 49 -19.93 25.42 -4.09
N SER A 50 -19.61 25.10 -2.83
CA SER A 50 -19.92 25.95 -1.69
C SER A 50 -18.88 25.82 -0.57
N VAL A 51 -18.52 26.95 0.05
CA VAL A 51 -17.65 26.99 1.22
C VAL A 51 -18.25 27.91 2.27
N GLU A 52 -18.47 27.40 3.47
CA GLU A 52 -18.85 28.18 4.65
C GLU A 52 -17.62 28.36 5.54
N LEU A 53 -17.38 29.59 6.00
CA LEU A 53 -16.27 29.94 6.87
C LEU A 53 -16.83 30.33 8.25
N GLU A 54 -16.38 29.66 9.30
CA GLU A 54 -16.86 29.91 10.66
C GLU A 54 -15.70 30.18 11.63
N HIS A 55 -15.88 31.17 12.52
CA HIS A 55 -14.94 31.42 13.60
C HIS A 55 -15.33 30.59 14.83
N VAL A 56 -14.40 29.78 15.33
CA VAL A 56 -14.55 29.04 16.58
C VAL A 56 -13.67 29.70 17.65
N PRO A 57 -14.23 30.21 18.75
CA PRO A 57 -13.46 30.79 19.83
C PRO A 57 -12.39 29.82 20.36
N ARG A 58 -11.22 30.37 20.70
CA ARG A 58 -10.07 29.56 21.15
C ARG A 58 -10.36 28.74 22.41
N GLU A 59 -11.29 29.22 23.24
CA GLU A 59 -11.77 28.52 24.44
C GLU A 59 -12.53 27.23 24.13
N GLU A 60 -13.15 27.14 22.96
CA GLU A 60 -13.88 25.97 22.46
C GLU A 60 -12.98 25.08 21.57
N ASN A 61 -11.89 25.64 21.04
CA ASN A 61 -10.92 24.92 20.22
C ASN A 61 -9.81 24.20 21.01
N ARG A 62 -9.98 24.02 22.34
CA ARG A 62 -8.95 23.44 23.23
C ARG A 62 -8.41 22.11 22.74
N MET A 63 -9.27 21.27 22.16
CA MET A 63 -8.88 19.94 21.68
C MET A 63 -7.98 20.04 20.45
N ALA A 64 -8.29 20.91 19.48
CA ALA A 64 -7.46 21.08 18.29
C ALA A 64 -6.14 21.79 18.63
N ASP A 65 -6.16 22.77 19.53
CA ASP A 65 -4.94 23.42 20.04
C ASP A 65 -4.04 22.42 20.78
N ALA A 66 -4.61 21.55 21.63
CA ALA A 66 -3.87 20.49 22.29
C ALA A 66 -3.27 19.49 21.28
N LEU A 67 -4.02 19.11 20.24
CA LEU A 67 -3.55 18.24 19.15
C LEU A 67 -2.42 18.89 18.32
N ALA A 68 -2.54 20.18 17.99
CA ALA A 68 -1.53 20.91 17.26
C ALA A 68 -0.24 21.05 18.07
N ASN A 69 -0.35 21.40 19.35
CA ASN A 69 0.79 21.48 20.26
C ASN A 69 1.43 20.11 20.48
N LEU A 70 0.63 19.05 20.64
CA LEU A 70 1.13 17.68 20.72
C LEU A 70 1.87 17.29 19.42
N ALA A 71 1.35 17.63 18.25
CA ALA A 71 2.02 17.37 16.98
C ALA A 71 3.34 18.14 16.84
N ILE A 72 3.44 19.36 17.38
CA ILE A 72 4.69 20.12 17.47
C ILE A 72 5.67 19.46 18.45
N THR A 73 5.19 18.98 19.60
CA THR A 73 6.01 18.25 20.58
C THR A 73 6.50 16.91 20.03
N LEU A 74 5.68 16.21 19.24
CA LEU A 74 6.01 14.96 18.57
C LEU A 74 6.78 15.16 17.26
N ALA A 75 6.97 16.41 16.82
CA ALA A 75 7.75 16.69 15.65
C ALA A 75 9.22 16.37 15.92
N LEU A 76 9.86 15.70 14.98
CA LEU A 76 11.29 15.41 15.03
C LEU A 76 12.05 16.74 15.09
N GLN A 77 12.74 17.00 16.19
CA GLN A 77 13.44 18.26 16.41
C GLN A 77 14.89 18.25 15.88
N GLY A 78 15.39 17.09 15.44
CA GLY A 78 16.73 16.95 14.85
C GLY A 78 16.71 16.41 13.43
N GLU A 79 17.49 17.02 12.52
CA GLU A 79 17.68 16.55 11.15
C GLU A 79 18.19 15.11 11.07
N GLU A 80 19.02 14.70 12.04
CA GLU A 80 19.57 13.35 12.12
C GLU A 80 18.48 12.31 12.43
N GLU A 81 17.60 12.59 13.38
CA GLU A 81 16.49 11.70 13.73
C GLU A 81 15.49 11.58 12.57
N ALA A 82 15.25 12.69 11.85
CA ALA A 82 14.48 12.72 10.61
C ALA A 82 15.09 11.85 9.53
N ALA A 83 16.41 11.95 9.32
CA ALA A 83 17.14 11.15 8.35
C ALA A 83 17.10 9.66 8.70
N GLN A 84 17.28 9.30 9.98
CA GLN A 84 17.21 7.92 10.45
C GLN A 84 15.79 7.33 10.31
N ALA A 85 14.75 8.10 10.65
CA ALA A 85 13.36 7.69 10.47
C ALA A 85 13.02 7.47 8.99
N MET A 86 13.49 8.37 8.11
CA MET A 86 13.36 8.23 6.66
C MET A 86 14.09 7.00 6.12
N ASP A 87 15.33 6.76 6.54
CA ASP A 87 16.10 5.58 6.12
C ASP A 87 15.46 4.28 6.57
N LYS A 88 15.07 4.18 7.85
CA LYS A 88 14.39 3.01 8.38
C LYS A 88 13.05 2.75 7.67
N ALA A 89 12.29 3.80 7.37
CA ALA A 89 11.01 3.69 6.68
C ALA A 89 11.15 3.42 5.17
N HIS A 90 12.25 3.81 4.54
CA HIS A 90 12.49 3.65 3.10
C HIS A 90 13.29 2.39 2.76
N SER A 91 14.42 2.18 3.43
CA SER A 91 15.42 1.14 3.18
C SER A 91 15.35 -0.02 4.18
N GLY A 92 14.71 0.18 5.34
CA GLY A 92 14.60 -0.85 6.38
C GLY A 92 13.76 -2.07 5.99
N VAL A 93 13.57 -3.00 6.93
CA VAL A 93 12.96 -4.34 6.72
C VAL A 93 11.56 -4.30 6.05
N CYS A 94 10.73 -3.28 6.34
CA CYS A 94 9.44 -3.07 5.66
C CYS A 94 9.52 -2.07 4.50
N GLY A 95 10.65 -1.38 4.33
CA GLY A 95 10.84 -0.19 3.52
C GLY A 95 10.55 -0.41 2.04
N ALA A 96 11.21 -1.43 1.48
CA ALA A 96 11.17 -1.83 0.07
C ALA A 96 11.26 -0.65 -0.92
N HIS A 97 11.98 0.40 -0.56
CA HIS A 97 12.27 1.53 -1.43
C HIS A 97 11.01 2.18 -2.02
N GLN A 98 10.03 2.44 -1.15
CA GLN A 98 8.77 3.10 -1.51
C GLN A 98 8.98 4.55 -1.99
N SER A 99 8.09 5.02 -2.86
CA SER A 99 8.14 6.39 -3.40
C SER A 99 7.92 7.45 -2.32
N GLY A 100 8.44 8.66 -2.54
CA GLY A 100 8.35 9.78 -1.59
C GLY A 100 6.96 10.02 -0.99
N PRO A 101 5.86 10.09 -1.77
CA PRO A 101 4.53 10.29 -1.20
C PRO A 101 4.11 9.15 -0.26
N LYS A 102 4.50 7.91 -0.56
CA LYS A 102 4.22 6.73 0.28
C LYS A 102 5.09 6.69 1.52
N LEU A 103 6.35 7.09 1.39
CA LEU A 103 7.28 7.23 2.51
C LEU A 103 6.73 8.23 3.54
N HIS A 104 6.21 9.37 3.08
CA HIS A 104 5.53 10.36 3.94
C HIS A 104 4.39 9.72 4.78
N PHE A 105 3.46 9.01 4.14
CA PHE A 105 2.32 8.40 4.87
C PHE A 105 2.79 7.41 5.94
N ARG A 106 3.90 6.72 5.66
CA ARG A 106 4.45 5.75 6.58
C ARG A 106 5.16 6.38 7.77
N ILE A 107 5.97 7.41 7.54
CA ILE A 107 6.65 8.15 8.61
C ILE A 107 5.62 8.76 9.55
N LYS A 108 4.58 9.40 9.00
CA LYS A 108 3.45 9.92 9.78
C LYS A 108 2.78 8.84 10.64
N ARG A 109 2.58 7.63 10.09
CA ARG A 109 1.98 6.50 10.81
C ARG A 109 2.89 5.90 11.88
N MET A 110 4.21 6.07 11.76
CA MET A 110 5.18 5.72 12.80
C MET A 110 5.19 6.73 13.97
N GLY A 111 4.37 7.80 13.89
CA GLY A 111 4.24 8.81 14.94
C GLY A 111 5.19 9.99 14.78
N TYR A 112 5.99 10.01 13.72
CA TYR A 112 6.91 11.10 13.44
C TYR A 112 6.22 12.21 12.68
N TYR A 113 6.48 13.46 13.07
CA TYR A 113 6.00 14.66 12.39
C TYR A 113 7.17 15.55 11.96
N LEU A 114 7.11 16.09 10.74
CA LEU A 114 8.13 16.94 10.13
C LEU A 114 7.41 18.07 9.39
N LEU A 115 7.85 19.31 9.57
CA LEU A 115 7.24 20.49 8.95
C LEU A 115 7.23 20.40 7.41
N THR A 116 8.30 19.87 6.82
CA THR A 116 8.50 19.73 5.37
C THR A 116 8.39 18.28 4.89
N MET A 117 7.75 17.39 5.66
CA MET A 117 7.81 15.93 5.48
C MET A 117 7.59 15.45 4.03
N ILE A 118 6.60 16.01 3.34
CA ILE A 118 6.29 15.61 1.96
C ILE A 118 7.48 15.89 1.05
N LYS A 119 8.05 17.10 1.14
CA LYS A 119 9.22 17.51 0.38
C LYS A 119 10.43 16.66 0.75
N ASP A 120 10.69 16.48 2.05
CA ASP A 120 11.84 15.71 2.52
C ASP A 120 11.79 14.26 2.07
N CYS A 121 10.61 13.62 2.15
CA CYS A 121 10.41 12.25 1.67
C CYS A 121 10.58 12.13 0.16
N LEU A 122 10.11 13.13 -0.61
CA LEU A 122 10.30 13.18 -2.06
C LEU A 122 11.79 13.28 -2.41
N ASP A 123 12.50 14.22 -1.79
CA ASP A 123 13.91 14.46 -2.07
C ASP A 123 14.81 13.34 -1.53
N TYR A 124 14.43 12.68 -0.44
CA TYR A 124 15.07 11.46 0.03
C TYR A 124 14.95 10.32 -1.00
N ALA A 125 13.72 10.02 -1.45
CA ALA A 125 13.48 8.95 -2.42
C ALA A 125 14.18 9.23 -3.77
N LYS A 126 14.25 10.50 -4.20
CA LYS A 126 14.98 10.91 -5.41
C LYS A 126 16.49 10.67 -5.31
N ARG A 127 17.10 10.80 -4.13
CA ARG A 127 18.55 10.58 -3.91
C ARG A 127 18.92 9.11 -3.71
N CYS A 128 17.95 8.22 -3.49
CA CYS A 128 18.20 6.80 -3.26
C CYS A 128 18.76 6.13 -4.53
N GLN A 129 20.02 5.70 -4.49
CA GLN A 129 20.69 5.03 -5.62
C GLN A 129 19.94 3.77 -6.10
N ALA A 130 19.44 2.95 -5.17
CA ALA A 130 18.67 1.75 -5.51
C ALA A 130 17.37 2.09 -6.25
N CYS A 131 16.71 3.19 -5.88
CA CYS A 131 15.54 3.69 -6.61
C CYS A 131 15.90 4.24 -7.99
N GLN A 132 16.97 5.02 -8.08
CA GLN A 132 17.42 5.62 -9.34
C GLN A 132 17.78 4.55 -10.37
N PHE A 133 18.60 3.57 -9.98
CA PHE A 133 19.08 2.50 -10.87
C PHE A 133 17.97 1.58 -11.38
N HIS A 134 16.92 1.38 -10.59
CA HIS A 134 15.80 0.49 -10.91
C HIS A 134 14.49 1.24 -11.21
N SER A 135 14.56 2.54 -11.46
CA SER A 135 13.38 3.32 -11.83
C SER A 135 12.89 2.92 -13.23
N ASN A 136 11.58 2.85 -13.41
CA ASN A 136 11.00 2.66 -14.73
C ASN A 136 10.94 4.02 -15.43
N PHE A 137 11.44 4.12 -16.66
CA PHE A 137 11.13 5.24 -17.53
C PHE A 137 9.67 5.09 -18.00
N ILE A 138 8.77 5.97 -17.55
CA ILE A 138 7.36 5.92 -17.93
C ILE A 138 7.22 6.59 -19.29
N HIS A 139 7.41 5.83 -20.37
CA HIS A 139 7.19 6.31 -21.75
C HIS A 139 5.78 6.03 -22.27
N GLN A 140 4.92 5.39 -21.47
CA GLN A 140 3.58 4.99 -21.88
C GLN A 140 2.51 5.40 -20.86
N PRO A 141 1.34 5.85 -21.32
CA PRO A 141 0.20 6.08 -20.43
C PRO A 141 -0.23 4.74 -19.79
N PRO A 142 -0.78 4.77 -18.56
CA PRO A 142 -1.28 3.57 -17.91
C PRO A 142 -2.41 2.95 -18.75
N GLU A 143 -2.27 1.69 -19.16
CA GLU A 143 -3.38 0.97 -19.76
C GLU A 143 -4.52 0.80 -18.74
N PRO A 144 -5.79 1.05 -19.11
CA PRO A 144 -6.92 0.80 -18.24
C PRO A 144 -7.02 -0.70 -17.95
N LEU A 145 -6.73 -1.09 -16.71
CA LEU A 145 -7.02 -2.43 -16.25
C LEU A 145 -8.53 -2.53 -16.02
N HIS A 146 -9.25 -3.27 -16.88
CA HIS A 146 -10.63 -3.66 -16.60
C HIS A 146 -10.64 -4.62 -15.40
N PRO A 147 -11.10 -4.22 -14.20
CA PRO A 147 -11.07 -5.10 -13.06
C PRO A 147 -12.19 -6.14 -13.23
N THR A 148 -11.85 -7.42 -13.23
CA THR A 148 -12.82 -8.44 -12.86
C THR A 148 -13.19 -8.19 -11.39
N VAL A 149 -14.32 -7.52 -11.16
CA VAL A 149 -14.74 -7.09 -9.82
C VAL A 149 -15.25 -8.32 -9.07
N ALA A 150 -14.40 -8.93 -8.25
CA ALA A 150 -14.89 -9.81 -7.19
C ALA A 150 -15.76 -8.96 -6.25
N SER A 151 -16.96 -9.42 -5.92
CA SER A 151 -17.93 -8.63 -5.15
C SER A 151 -17.71 -8.70 -3.63
N TRP A 152 -16.92 -9.67 -3.14
CA TRP A 152 -16.56 -9.82 -1.72
C TRP A 152 -15.24 -10.63 -1.57
N PRO A 153 -14.53 -10.53 -0.42
CA PRO A 153 -13.29 -11.27 -0.19
C PRO A 153 -13.51 -12.78 -0.13
N PHE A 154 -12.47 -13.56 -0.45
CA PHE A 154 -12.55 -15.03 -0.58
C PHE A 154 -13.49 -15.52 -1.69
N TYR A 155 -14.03 -14.64 -2.53
CA TYR A 155 -14.77 -15.06 -3.70
C TYR A 155 -13.85 -15.75 -4.72
N ALA A 156 -12.77 -15.08 -5.11
CA ALA A 156 -11.83 -15.58 -6.11
C ALA A 156 -10.39 -15.23 -5.72
N TRP A 157 -9.52 -16.24 -5.78
CA TRP A 157 -8.08 -16.09 -5.62
C TRP A 157 -7.39 -16.51 -6.91
N GLY A 158 -6.47 -15.69 -7.42
CA GLY A 158 -5.59 -16.07 -8.54
C GLY A 158 -4.31 -16.68 -8.03
N LEU A 159 -3.80 -17.67 -8.75
CA LEU A 159 -2.59 -18.40 -8.43
C LEU A 159 -1.68 -18.42 -9.66
N ASP A 160 -0.40 -18.11 -9.47
CA ASP A 160 0.58 -18.08 -10.56
C ASP A 160 1.97 -18.50 -10.07
N VAL A 161 2.83 -18.95 -10.98
CA VAL A 161 4.22 -19.30 -10.71
C VAL A 161 5.16 -18.45 -11.56
N VAL A 162 6.00 -17.68 -10.88
CA VAL A 162 7.08 -16.92 -11.52
C VAL A 162 8.33 -17.77 -11.61
N GLY A 163 8.87 -17.96 -12.81
CA GLY A 163 10.21 -18.53 -13.01
C GLY A 163 10.39 -19.18 -14.38
N PRO A 164 11.55 -19.81 -14.62
CA PRO A 164 12.68 -19.91 -13.69
C PRO A 164 13.40 -18.57 -13.50
N LEU A 165 13.73 -18.25 -12.25
CA LEU A 165 14.54 -17.10 -11.82
C LEU A 165 16.02 -17.51 -11.67
N PRO A 166 16.96 -16.55 -11.62
CA PRO A 166 18.35 -16.84 -11.28
C PRO A 166 18.44 -17.62 -9.96
N LYS A 167 19.23 -18.70 -9.96
CA LYS A 167 19.31 -19.60 -8.82
C LYS A 167 19.74 -18.86 -7.55
N SER A 168 18.92 -18.95 -6.52
CA SER A 168 19.19 -18.33 -5.22
C SER A 168 20.25 -19.11 -4.43
N SER A 169 20.80 -18.51 -3.37
CA SER A 169 21.73 -19.19 -2.44
C SER A 169 21.11 -20.46 -1.84
N GLY A 170 19.80 -20.41 -1.55
CA GLY A 170 19.00 -21.55 -1.10
C GLY A 170 18.60 -22.54 -2.21
N SER A 171 19.12 -22.38 -3.43
CA SER A 171 18.75 -23.16 -4.63
C SER A 171 17.28 -23.04 -5.04
N HIS A 172 16.61 -21.93 -4.70
CA HIS A 172 15.26 -21.64 -5.19
C HIS A 172 15.32 -21.11 -6.62
N LEU A 173 14.31 -21.44 -7.42
CA LEU A 173 14.20 -21.09 -8.84
C LEU A 173 12.84 -20.49 -9.19
N TYR A 174 11.81 -20.69 -8.37
CA TYR A 174 10.46 -20.26 -8.67
C TYR A 174 9.86 -19.50 -7.49
N ILE A 175 8.82 -18.70 -7.76
CA ILE A 175 7.97 -18.08 -6.73
C ILE A 175 6.54 -18.50 -7.04
N LEU A 176 5.89 -19.16 -6.09
CA LEU A 176 4.45 -19.39 -6.15
C LEU A 176 3.76 -18.23 -5.46
N SER A 177 2.79 -17.62 -6.12
CA SER A 177 2.06 -16.45 -5.62
C SER A 177 0.56 -16.62 -5.75
N GLU A 178 -0.17 -16.15 -4.73
CA GLU A 178 -1.63 -16.09 -4.77
C GLU A 178 -2.08 -14.66 -4.47
N THR A 179 -3.21 -14.25 -5.05
CA THR A 179 -3.78 -12.91 -4.84
C THR A 179 -5.30 -12.97 -4.77
N ASP A 180 -5.87 -12.40 -3.70
CA ASP A 180 -7.32 -12.21 -3.55
C ASP A 180 -7.83 -11.11 -4.48
N TYR A 181 -8.86 -11.41 -5.27
CA TYR A 181 -9.29 -10.48 -6.32
C TYR A 181 -10.06 -9.27 -5.78
N PHE A 182 -10.65 -9.38 -4.59
CA PHE A 182 -11.39 -8.28 -3.96
C PHE A 182 -10.41 -7.29 -3.30
N SER A 183 -9.68 -7.76 -2.30
CA SER A 183 -8.81 -6.94 -1.46
C SER A 183 -7.44 -6.63 -2.09
N LYS A 184 -7.06 -7.38 -3.14
CA LYS A 184 -5.69 -7.40 -3.69
C LYS A 184 -4.64 -7.85 -2.68
N TRP A 185 -5.05 -8.49 -1.57
CA TRP A 185 -4.10 -9.13 -0.67
C TRP A 185 -3.38 -10.25 -1.39
N ALA A 186 -2.07 -10.39 -1.16
CA ALA A 186 -1.26 -11.39 -1.83
C ALA A 186 -0.39 -12.18 -0.85
N GLU A 187 -0.09 -13.42 -1.20
CA GLU A 187 0.88 -14.30 -0.54
C GLU A 187 1.89 -14.80 -1.57
N ALA A 188 3.12 -15.06 -1.14
CA ALA A 188 4.15 -15.61 -2.03
C ALA A 188 5.13 -16.50 -1.25
N ALA A 189 5.63 -17.56 -1.90
CA ALA A 189 6.67 -18.43 -1.36
C ALA A 189 7.72 -18.82 -2.42
N PRO A 190 9.02 -18.82 -2.07
CA PRO A 190 10.07 -19.34 -2.93
C PRO A 190 10.00 -20.88 -3.02
N LEU A 191 10.13 -21.42 -4.22
CA LEU A 191 10.18 -22.84 -4.50
C LEU A 191 11.48 -23.22 -5.23
N LYS A 192 12.02 -24.40 -4.91
CA LYS A 192 13.14 -25.00 -5.67
C LYS A 192 12.67 -25.58 -7.00
N GLU A 193 11.47 -26.11 -7.00
CA GLU A 193 10.81 -26.79 -8.12
C GLU A 193 9.29 -26.69 -7.94
N VAL A 194 8.57 -26.78 -9.06
CA VAL A 194 7.10 -26.65 -9.06
C VAL A 194 6.47 -28.04 -9.00
N LYS A 195 6.46 -28.62 -7.79
CA LYS A 195 5.81 -29.91 -7.49
C LYS A 195 4.35 -29.73 -7.09
N LYS A 196 3.49 -30.64 -7.53
CA LYS A 196 2.05 -30.65 -7.22
C LYS A 196 1.77 -30.70 -5.71
N GLU A 197 2.57 -31.45 -4.94
CA GLU A 197 2.43 -31.56 -3.49
C GLU A 197 2.72 -30.23 -2.81
N THR A 198 3.73 -29.52 -3.30
CA THR A 198 4.14 -28.21 -2.76
C THR A 198 3.05 -27.16 -2.99
N VAL A 199 2.45 -27.13 -4.18
CA VAL A 199 1.33 -26.23 -4.49
C VAL A 199 0.12 -26.51 -3.59
N VAL A 200 -0.29 -27.77 -3.47
CA VAL A 200 -1.42 -28.16 -2.60
C VAL A 200 -1.17 -27.83 -1.13
N ASN A 201 0.05 -28.06 -0.64
CA ASN A 201 0.42 -27.72 0.74
C ASN A 201 0.46 -26.21 0.98
N PHE A 202 0.87 -25.44 -0.02
CA PHE A 202 0.86 -23.98 0.04
C PHE A 202 -0.57 -23.46 0.13
N ILE A 203 -1.49 -23.87 -0.76
CA ILE A 203 -2.91 -23.47 -0.69
C ILE A 203 -3.52 -23.84 0.67
N LYS A 204 -3.27 -25.06 1.17
CA LYS A 204 -3.76 -25.47 2.50
C LYS A 204 -3.24 -24.56 3.62
N SER A 205 -1.93 -24.39 3.69
CA SER A 205 -1.26 -23.79 4.84
C SER A 205 -1.29 -22.27 4.82
N ASN A 206 -1.22 -21.67 3.64
CA ASN A 206 -1.11 -20.23 3.45
C ASN A 206 -2.45 -19.57 3.17
N LEU A 207 -3.42 -20.28 2.57
CA LEU A 207 -4.75 -19.76 2.29
C LEU A 207 -5.82 -20.36 3.20
N ILE A 208 -6.06 -21.67 3.13
CA ILE A 208 -7.21 -22.29 3.80
C ILE A 208 -7.11 -22.21 5.33
N PHE A 209 -6.01 -22.67 5.92
CA PHE A 209 -5.85 -22.74 7.37
C PHE A 209 -5.64 -21.37 8.02
N ARG A 210 -5.09 -20.41 7.26
CA ARG A 210 -4.93 -19.06 7.77
C ARG A 210 -6.18 -18.23 7.60
N TYR A 211 -6.78 -18.28 6.42
CA TYR A 211 -7.72 -17.27 5.95
C TYR A 211 -9.13 -17.80 5.70
N GLY A 212 -9.26 -19.10 5.45
CA GLY A 212 -10.51 -19.76 5.14
C GLY A 212 -10.58 -20.24 3.69
N VAL A 213 -11.67 -20.91 3.37
CA VAL A 213 -11.86 -21.55 2.07
C VAL A 213 -12.39 -20.53 1.06
N PRO A 214 -11.70 -20.30 -0.08
CA PRO A 214 -12.23 -19.46 -1.14
C PRO A 214 -13.38 -20.16 -1.88
N ARG A 215 -14.20 -19.40 -2.61
CA ARG A 215 -15.21 -20.01 -3.51
C ARG A 215 -14.57 -20.53 -4.80
N TYR A 216 -13.65 -19.76 -5.37
CA TYR A 216 -12.92 -20.09 -6.59
C TYR A 216 -11.42 -19.89 -6.44
N ILE A 217 -10.63 -20.82 -6.97
CA ILE A 217 -9.20 -20.61 -7.26
C ILE A 217 -9.03 -20.60 -8.77
N ILE A 218 -8.37 -19.56 -9.26
CA ILE A 218 -8.15 -19.32 -10.68
C ILE A 218 -6.67 -19.51 -10.96
N THR A 219 -6.35 -20.45 -11.84
CA THR A 219 -4.96 -20.76 -12.21
C THR A 219 -4.80 -20.62 -13.72
N ASP A 220 -3.56 -20.44 -14.16
CA ASP A 220 -3.22 -20.61 -15.57
C ASP A 220 -3.28 -22.10 -15.99
N ASN A 221 -3.03 -22.38 -17.28
CA ASN A 221 -3.01 -23.73 -17.85
C ASN A 221 -1.78 -24.57 -17.46
N GLY A 222 -1.05 -24.19 -16.40
CA GLY A 222 0.12 -24.93 -15.95
C GLY A 222 -0.22 -26.35 -15.48
N LYS A 223 0.54 -27.34 -15.99
CA LYS A 223 0.51 -28.75 -15.52
C LYS A 223 0.61 -28.91 -13.98
N PRO A 224 1.30 -28.05 -13.21
CA PRO A 224 1.35 -28.17 -11.75
C PRO A 224 0.00 -27.96 -11.04
N PHE A 225 -0.95 -27.27 -11.68
CA PHE A 225 -2.24 -26.91 -11.07
C PHE A 225 -3.37 -27.89 -11.39
N TYR A 226 -3.24 -28.67 -12.47
CA TYR A 226 -4.23 -29.67 -12.88
C TYR A 226 -3.73 -31.07 -12.56
N ASN A 227 -4.14 -31.60 -11.41
CA ASN A 227 -3.77 -32.94 -10.97
C ASN A 227 -4.75 -33.48 -9.91
N THR A 228 -4.71 -34.80 -9.70
CA THR A 228 -5.60 -35.49 -8.77
C THR A 228 -5.52 -35.00 -7.32
N LEU A 229 -4.37 -34.48 -6.87
CA LEU A 229 -4.26 -33.92 -5.52
C LEU A 229 -5.02 -32.61 -5.39
N MET A 230 -5.05 -31.80 -6.45
CA MET A 230 -5.83 -30.56 -6.50
C MET A 230 -7.33 -30.87 -6.57
N ASP A 231 -7.74 -31.88 -7.34
CA ASP A 231 -9.15 -32.35 -7.39
C ASP A 231 -9.63 -32.84 -6.02
N GLN A 232 -8.80 -33.64 -5.33
CA GLN A 232 -9.04 -34.09 -3.96
C GLN A 232 -9.12 -32.90 -2.99
N LEU A 233 -8.28 -31.87 -3.19
CA LEU A 233 -8.31 -30.67 -2.37
C LEU A 233 -9.61 -29.88 -2.55
N CYS A 234 -10.00 -29.65 -3.80
CA CYS A 234 -11.25 -28.98 -4.18
C CYS A 234 -12.46 -29.70 -3.56
N THR A 235 -12.49 -31.04 -3.69
CA THR A 235 -13.58 -31.87 -3.14
C THR A 235 -13.61 -31.82 -1.61
N LYS A 236 -12.44 -31.92 -0.97
CA LYS A 236 -12.33 -31.95 0.50
C LYS A 236 -12.80 -30.66 1.16
N PHE A 237 -12.48 -29.50 0.58
CA PHE A 237 -12.81 -28.20 1.15
C PHE A 237 -14.02 -27.52 0.50
N GLY A 238 -14.53 -28.05 -0.61
CA GLY A 238 -15.75 -27.58 -1.27
C GLY A 238 -15.56 -26.30 -2.10
N PHE A 239 -14.37 -26.04 -2.64
CA PHE A 239 -14.12 -24.92 -3.57
C PHE A 239 -13.96 -25.42 -5.00
N LYS A 240 -14.11 -24.50 -5.97
CA LYS A 240 -13.97 -24.82 -7.40
C LYS A 240 -12.67 -24.24 -7.97
N GLN A 241 -12.01 -24.99 -8.84
CA GLN A 241 -10.89 -24.50 -9.61
C GLN A 241 -11.36 -24.08 -11.01
N HIS A 242 -10.90 -22.92 -11.49
CA HIS A 242 -11.14 -22.44 -12.85
C HIS A 242 -9.84 -22.14 -13.58
N ASN A 243 -9.91 -22.32 -14.89
CA ASN A 243 -8.84 -21.94 -15.80
C ASN A 243 -9.01 -20.48 -16.24
N SER A 244 -7.91 -19.75 -16.34
CA SER A 244 -7.89 -18.41 -16.94
C SER A 244 -8.33 -18.38 -18.41
N SER A 245 -8.35 -19.52 -19.12
CA SER A 245 -8.96 -19.62 -20.46
C SER A 245 -10.48 -19.82 -20.44
N MET A 246 -11.06 -20.34 -19.34
CA MET A 246 -12.52 -20.52 -19.19
C MET A 246 -13.23 -19.23 -18.75
N TYR A 247 -12.54 -18.36 -18.02
CA TYR A 247 -12.99 -17.02 -17.68
C TYR A 247 -12.09 -16.04 -18.43
N ASN A 248 -12.57 -15.42 -19.51
CA ASN A 248 -11.97 -14.30 -20.26
C ASN A 248 -10.54 -13.89 -19.84
N ALA A 249 -9.59 -13.86 -20.78
CA ALA A 249 -8.19 -13.44 -20.64
C ALA A 249 -7.80 -12.46 -19.49
N PRO A 250 -8.57 -11.40 -19.13
CA PRO A 250 -8.31 -10.56 -17.96
C PRO A 250 -8.26 -11.24 -16.58
N THR A 251 -8.67 -12.50 -16.42
CA THR A 251 -8.85 -13.08 -15.07
C THR A 251 -7.52 -13.30 -14.34
N ASN A 252 -6.47 -13.82 -14.98
CA ASN A 252 -5.15 -14.00 -14.35
C ASN A 252 -4.33 -12.70 -14.18
N VAL A 253 -4.80 -11.60 -14.76
CA VAL A 253 -4.04 -10.33 -14.84
C VAL A 253 -3.71 -9.76 -13.46
N LEU A 254 -4.52 -10.04 -12.44
CA LEU A 254 -4.29 -9.51 -11.10
C LEU A 254 -3.09 -10.14 -10.40
N VAL A 255 -2.93 -11.47 -10.49
CA VAL A 255 -1.78 -12.15 -9.90
C VAL A 255 -0.52 -11.87 -10.73
N GLU A 256 -0.64 -11.74 -12.05
CA GLU A 256 0.47 -11.29 -12.91
C GLU A 256 0.93 -9.85 -12.59
N ALA A 257 -0.02 -8.94 -12.36
CA ALA A 257 0.28 -7.57 -11.93
C ALA A 257 0.95 -7.54 -10.54
N PHE A 258 0.51 -8.40 -9.63
CA PHE A 258 1.19 -8.61 -8.35
C PHE A 258 2.62 -9.12 -8.56
N ASN A 259 2.82 -10.15 -9.39
CA ASN A 259 4.12 -10.75 -9.69
C ASN A 259 5.09 -9.72 -10.27
N LYS A 260 4.63 -8.90 -11.24
CA LYS A 260 5.42 -7.78 -11.79
C LYS A 260 5.81 -6.79 -10.70
N THR A 261 4.90 -6.48 -9.78
CA THR A 261 5.17 -5.59 -8.64
C THR A 261 6.19 -6.20 -7.68
N LEU A 262 6.02 -7.47 -7.30
CA LEU A 262 6.90 -8.19 -6.39
C LEU A 262 8.32 -8.29 -6.97
N CYS A 263 8.47 -8.66 -8.25
CA CYS A 263 9.77 -8.70 -8.91
C CYS A 263 10.45 -7.32 -8.95
N ASN A 264 9.69 -6.24 -9.14
CA ASN A 264 10.25 -4.89 -9.10
C ASN A 264 10.69 -4.45 -7.70
N LEU A 265 9.99 -4.89 -6.64
CA LEU A 265 10.42 -4.67 -5.26
C LEU A 265 11.69 -5.49 -4.95
N LEU A 266 11.71 -6.76 -5.35
CA LEU A 266 12.89 -7.62 -5.18
C LEU A 266 14.13 -7.03 -5.86
N LYS A 267 14.01 -6.51 -7.09
CA LYS A 267 15.14 -5.84 -7.77
C LYS A 267 15.77 -4.71 -6.93
N LYS A 268 15.00 -4.03 -6.08
CA LYS A 268 15.49 -2.93 -5.24
C LYS A 268 16.06 -3.40 -3.91
N VAL A 269 15.51 -4.46 -3.32
CA VAL A 269 15.85 -4.95 -1.97
C VAL A 269 16.99 -5.98 -2.00
N VAL A 270 17.11 -6.72 -3.09
CA VAL A 270 18.09 -7.79 -3.26
C VAL A 270 19.49 -7.21 -3.46
N ALA A 271 20.50 -7.86 -2.87
CA ALA A 271 21.88 -7.45 -3.01
C ALA A 271 22.36 -7.48 -4.47
N LYS A 272 23.49 -6.81 -4.77
CA LYS A 272 24.07 -6.78 -6.13
C LYS A 272 24.32 -8.18 -6.71
N SER A 273 24.57 -9.19 -5.86
CA SER A 273 24.78 -10.58 -6.28
C SER A 273 23.52 -11.26 -6.83
N LYS A 274 22.32 -10.72 -6.53
CA LYS A 274 21.02 -11.27 -6.91
C LYS A 274 20.73 -12.69 -6.41
N LYS A 275 21.49 -13.21 -5.44
CA LYS A 275 21.35 -14.61 -4.96
C LYS A 275 20.49 -14.73 -3.70
N ASP A 276 20.30 -13.65 -2.97
CA ASP A 276 19.57 -13.58 -1.69
C ASP A 276 18.06 -13.32 -1.84
N TRP A 277 17.54 -13.33 -3.08
CA TRP A 277 16.14 -13.01 -3.32
C TRP A 277 15.15 -13.90 -2.55
N ASN A 278 15.46 -15.16 -2.30
CA ASN A 278 14.59 -16.06 -1.55
C ASN A 278 14.41 -15.63 -0.08
N GLU A 279 15.42 -15.01 0.51
CA GLU A 279 15.38 -14.50 1.88
C GLU A 279 14.65 -13.14 1.92
N LYS A 280 14.78 -12.36 0.85
CA LYS A 280 14.17 -11.03 0.71
C LYS A 280 12.71 -11.03 0.24
N ILE A 281 12.15 -12.17 -0.16
CA ILE A 281 10.71 -12.27 -0.49
C ILE A 281 9.83 -11.82 0.67
N GLY A 282 10.15 -12.22 1.90
CA GLY A 282 9.35 -11.83 3.07
C GLY A 282 9.27 -10.32 3.25
N GLU A 283 10.40 -9.63 3.12
CA GLU A 283 10.51 -8.16 3.22
C GLU A 283 9.73 -7.47 2.09
N ALA A 284 9.91 -7.93 0.84
CA ALA A 284 9.22 -7.37 -0.31
C ALA A 284 7.69 -7.60 -0.25
N LEU A 285 7.26 -8.80 0.15
CA LEU A 285 5.86 -9.16 0.33
C LEU A 285 5.22 -8.32 1.44
N TRP A 286 5.91 -8.17 2.58
CA TRP A 286 5.41 -7.36 3.68
C TRP A 286 5.22 -5.90 3.29
N ALA A 287 6.17 -5.32 2.55
CA ALA A 287 6.04 -3.95 2.05
C ALA A 287 4.86 -3.78 1.08
N TYR A 288 4.60 -4.78 0.23
CA TYR A 288 3.42 -4.82 -0.64
C TYR A 288 2.13 -4.86 0.19
N GLN A 289 2.03 -5.80 1.14
CA GLN A 289 0.85 -6.00 1.98
C GLN A 289 0.54 -4.75 2.83
N GLN A 290 1.57 -4.06 3.35
CA GLN A 290 1.38 -2.80 4.09
C GLN A 290 0.74 -1.71 3.21
N ARG A 291 1.10 -1.65 1.92
CA ARG A 291 0.45 -0.73 0.97
C ARG A 291 -1.02 -1.09 0.77
N ILE A 292 -1.35 -2.37 0.59
CA ILE A 292 -2.73 -2.82 0.42
C ILE A 292 -3.55 -2.53 1.68
N ALA A 293 -3.00 -2.81 2.87
CA ALA A 293 -3.66 -2.50 4.14
C ALA A 293 -3.97 -1.01 4.30
N LEU A 294 -3.12 -0.11 3.80
CA LEU A 294 -3.38 1.34 3.80
C LEU A 294 -4.55 1.71 2.88
N LEU A 295 -4.61 1.13 1.67
CA LEU A 295 -5.69 1.37 0.72
C LEU A 295 -7.04 0.91 1.27
N LEU A 296 -7.08 -0.29 1.87
CA LEU A 296 -8.30 -0.83 2.47
C LEU A 296 -8.82 0.07 3.59
N LYS A 297 -7.92 0.61 4.43
CA LYS A 297 -8.29 1.58 5.49
C LYS A 297 -8.87 2.87 4.92
N GLN A 298 -8.29 3.42 3.85
CA GLN A 298 -8.81 4.65 3.21
C GLN A 298 -10.22 4.44 2.64
N LEU A 299 -10.49 3.25 2.12
CA LEU A 299 -11.80 2.88 1.58
C LEU A 299 -12.81 2.47 2.67
N HIS A 300 -12.45 2.60 3.96
CA HIS A 300 -13.25 2.14 5.10
C HIS A 300 -13.66 0.65 5.00
N ILE A 301 -12.92 -0.15 4.24
CA ILE A 301 -13.10 -1.60 4.19
C ILE A 301 -12.43 -2.13 5.45
N PRO A 302 -13.19 -2.67 6.41
CA PRO A 302 -12.61 -3.14 7.65
C PRO A 302 -11.53 -4.17 7.36
N LEU A 303 -10.36 -4.00 7.98
CA LEU A 303 -9.38 -5.08 8.01
C LEU A 303 -9.97 -6.34 8.62
N SER A 304 -11.10 -6.27 9.35
CA SER A 304 -11.89 -7.41 9.84
C SER A 304 -12.52 -8.27 8.74
N ILE A 305 -12.90 -7.65 7.62
CA ILE A 305 -13.37 -8.35 6.41
C ILE A 305 -12.20 -9.13 5.75
N VAL A 306 -10.98 -8.69 6.03
CA VAL A 306 -9.72 -9.34 5.66
C VAL A 306 -9.18 -10.15 6.87
N SER A 307 -9.71 -10.06 8.09
CA SER A 307 -8.97 -10.37 9.35
C SER A 307 -8.92 -11.83 9.77
N LYS A 308 -9.11 -12.77 8.86
CA LYS A 308 -8.31 -13.98 9.05
C LYS A 308 -6.82 -13.74 8.70
N LEU A 309 -6.49 -12.61 8.04
CA LEU A 309 -5.16 -12.21 7.56
C LEU A 309 -4.27 -11.40 8.52
N SER A 310 -4.80 -10.78 9.58
CA SER A 310 -4.03 -9.80 10.38
C SER A 310 -3.56 -10.28 11.76
N CYS A 311 -3.87 -11.50 12.20
CA CYS A 311 -3.69 -11.91 13.61
C CYS A 311 -2.22 -12.10 14.07
N ARG A 312 -1.20 -11.67 13.31
CA ARG A 312 0.22 -11.82 13.71
C ARG A 312 1.08 -10.57 13.69
N LEU A 313 0.59 -9.41 13.24
CA LEU A 313 1.44 -8.21 13.17
C LEU A 313 1.67 -7.51 14.52
N ASN A 314 0.84 -7.76 15.55
CA ASN A 314 0.97 -7.11 16.86
C ASN A 314 1.64 -7.96 17.96
N ASN A 315 1.86 -9.27 17.77
CA ASN A 315 2.27 -10.18 18.86
C ASN A 315 3.71 -10.72 18.77
N ARG A 316 4.63 -10.08 18.05
CA ARG A 316 6.03 -10.56 17.97
C ARG A 316 7.11 -9.62 18.49
N PHE A 317 6.76 -8.47 19.08
CA PHE A 317 7.75 -7.53 19.63
C PHE A 317 7.38 -6.94 21.00
N LEU A 318 6.43 -7.56 21.70
CA LEU A 318 6.22 -7.34 23.13
C LEU A 318 6.59 -8.64 23.84
N HIS A 319 7.89 -8.88 23.99
CA HIS A 319 8.52 -9.61 25.11
C HIS A 319 10.03 -9.44 25.01
#